data_AF-A0A160INM3-F1
#
_entry.id   AF-A0A160INM3-F1
#
_cell.length_a   1.000
_cell.length_b   1.000
_cell.length_c   1.000
_cell.angle_alpha   90.00
_cell.angle_beta   90.00
_cell.angle_gamma   90.00
#
_symmetry.space_group_name_H-M   'P 1'
#
loop_
_entity.id
_entity.type
_entity.pdbx_description
1 polymer ?
#
loop_
_entity_poly.entity_id
_entity_poly.type
_entity_poly.pdbx_seq_one_letter_code
_entity_poly.pdbx_strand_id
1 'polypeptide(L)'
;MAKEERERIIIPDENGDENLFEVLFKFDVDQTGKSYMVTIPVADSEDDDTDEVEVFPFRYEEKGEEEDDLALFPLETDEEWDMIEEMLNTFQDDEYETE
;
A
#
# COMPACT_ATOMS: atom_id res chain seq x y z
N MET A 1 2.88 16.15 -18.67
CA MET A 1 3.31 15.64 -17.36
C MET A 1 2.06 15.58 -16.49
N ALA A 2 1.25 14.56 -16.69
CA ALA A 2 0.22 14.23 -15.71
C ALA A 2 0.93 13.30 -14.74
N LYS A 3 1.54 13.86 -13.68
CA LYS A 3 1.94 13.04 -12.52
C LYS A 3 0.63 12.40 -12.10
N GLU A 4 0.54 11.08 -12.25
CA GLU A 4 -0.63 10.29 -11.92
C GLU A 4 -1.20 10.77 -10.57
N GLU A 5 -2.50 11.07 -10.50
CA GLU A 5 -3.18 11.32 -9.22
C GLU A 5 -3.28 9.99 -8.47
N ARG A 6 -2.14 9.46 -8.02
CA ARG A 6 -2.07 8.30 -7.15
C ARG A 6 -2.60 8.73 -5.78
N GLU A 7 -3.43 7.87 -5.18
CA GLU A 7 -4.12 8.17 -3.91
C GLU A 7 -3.06 8.28 -2.81
N ARG A 8 -2.95 9.44 -2.16
CA ARG A 8 -1.99 9.66 -1.07
C ARG A 8 -2.70 9.65 0.26
N ILE A 9 -2.17 8.88 1.20
CA ILE A 9 -2.70 8.81 2.55
C ILE A 9 -1.63 9.23 3.56
N ILE A 10 -2.08 9.80 4.67
CA ILE A 10 -1.23 10.17 5.79
C ILE A 10 -1.35 9.04 6.81
N ILE A 11 -0.25 8.34 7.05
CA ILE A 11 -0.19 7.29 8.06
C ILE A 11 0.61 7.84 9.24
N PRO A 12 0.01 7.98 10.43
CA PRO A 12 0.77 8.26 11.64
C PRO A 12 1.59 7.02 12.01
N ASP A 13 2.90 7.19 12.18
CA ASP A 13 3.79 6.13 12.66
C ASP A 13 3.61 5.87 14.17
N GLU A 14 4.22 4.81 14.71
CA GLU A 14 4.25 4.50 16.15
C GLU A 14 4.78 5.66 17.02
N ASN A 15 5.54 6.59 16.43
CA ASN A 15 6.06 7.79 17.09
C ASN A 15 5.06 8.97 17.10
N GLY A 16 3.94 8.86 16.38
CA GLY A 16 2.98 9.94 16.17
C GLY A 16 3.37 10.94 15.07
N ASP A 17 4.43 10.64 14.31
CA ASP A 17 4.83 11.42 13.14
C ASP A 17 4.00 11.04 11.91
N GLU A 18 3.45 12.05 11.25
CA GLU A 18 2.64 11.92 10.04
C GLU A 18 3.55 11.65 8.84
N ASN A 19 3.49 10.45 8.28
CA ASN A 19 4.22 10.08 7.08
C ASN A 19 3.29 10.02 5.87
N LEU A 20 3.75 10.57 4.75
CA LEU A 20 3.00 10.58 3.49
C LEU A 20 3.35 9.34 2.68
N PHE A 21 2.30 8.57 2.39
CA PHE A 21 2.39 7.36 1.60
C PHE A 21 1.49 7.47 0.38
N GLU A 22 1.93 6.88 -0.71
CA GLU A 22 1.18 6.77 -1.96
C GLU A 22 0.67 5.33 -2.11
N VAL A 23 -0.63 5.17 -2.29
CA VAL A 23 -1.29 3.88 -2.43
C VAL A 23 -1.02 3.36 -3.83
N LEU A 24 -0.28 2.25 -3.92
CA LEU A 24 -0.10 1.51 -5.17
C LEU A 24 -1.35 0.72 -5.50
N PHE A 25 -1.82 -0.09 -4.54
CA PHE A 25 -3.07 -0.83 -4.70
C PHE A 25 -3.72 -1.16 -3.34
N LYS A 26 -5.02 -1.45 -3.37
CA LYS A 26 -5.80 -1.92 -2.21
C LYS A 26 -6.70 -3.07 -2.62
N PHE A 27 -6.87 -4.04 -1.74
CA PHE A 27 -7.69 -5.22 -1.97
C PHE A 27 -8.37 -5.68 -0.68
N ASP A 28 -9.58 -6.20 -0.82
CA ASP A 28 -10.31 -6.85 0.26
C ASP A 28 -10.17 -8.37 0.19
N VAL A 29 -9.93 -9.01 1.33
CA VAL A 29 -9.89 -10.45 1.46
C VAL A 29 -11.21 -10.89 2.07
N ASP A 30 -12.18 -11.23 1.22
CA ASP A 30 -13.53 -11.69 1.63
C ASP A 30 -13.47 -12.90 2.59
N GLN A 31 -12.44 -13.75 2.46
CA GLN A 31 -12.20 -14.90 3.33
C GLN A 31 -12.00 -14.52 4.80
N THR A 32 -11.38 -13.36 5.06
CA THR A 32 -11.07 -12.86 6.41
C THR A 32 -11.92 -11.66 6.78
N GLY A 33 -12.60 -11.03 5.82
CA GLY A 33 -13.29 -9.76 5.98
C GLY A 33 -12.33 -8.60 6.27
N LYS A 34 -11.05 -8.75 5.89
CA LYS A 34 -9.99 -7.77 6.16
C LYS A 34 -9.60 -7.08 4.87
N SER A 35 -9.25 -5.82 4.97
CA SER A 35 -8.80 -5.04 3.83
C SER A 35 -7.32 -4.73 3.96
N TYR A 36 -6.62 -4.79 2.83
CA TYR A 36 -5.18 -4.63 2.73
C TYR A 36 -4.86 -3.55 1.70
N MET A 37 -3.82 -2.78 1.97
CA MET A 37 -3.32 -1.78 1.06
C MET A 37 -1.81 -1.83 1.01
N VAL A 38 -1.27 -1.62 -0.18
CA VAL A 38 0.16 -1.56 -0.43
C VAL A 38 0.50 -0.15 -0.79
N THR A 39 1.43 0.42 -0.03
CA THR A 39 1.79 1.82 -0.12
C THR A 39 3.28 1.97 -0.32
N ILE A 40 3.71 3.09 -0.88
CA ILE A 40 5.13 3.46 -0.99
C ILE A 40 5.33 4.83 -0.37
N PRO A 41 6.47 5.11 0.27
CA PRO A 41 6.72 6.43 0.81
C PRO A 41 6.84 7.41 -0.37
N VAL A 42 6.20 8.58 -0.26
CA VAL A 42 6.21 9.58 -1.33
C VAL A 42 7.63 10.00 -1.74
N ALA A 43 8.58 9.90 -0.80
CA ALA A 43 10.00 10.13 -1.08
C ALA A 43 10.57 9.18 -2.14
N ASP A 44 10.14 7.92 -2.15
CA ASP A 44 10.59 6.88 -3.08
C ASP A 44 9.84 6.97 -4.42
N SER A 45 8.59 7.46 -4.40
CA SER A 45 7.80 7.72 -5.62
C SER A 45 8.34 8.87 -6.48
N GLU A 46 9.20 9.74 -5.95
CA GLU A 46 9.80 10.85 -6.70
C GLU A 46 11.17 10.51 -7.31
N ASP A 47 11.80 9.42 -6.87
CA ASP A 47 13.06 8.90 -7.37
C ASP A 47 12.78 7.82 -8.45
N ASP A 48 12.57 8.29 -9.69
CA ASP A 48 12.36 7.47 -10.91
C ASP A 48 13.62 6.69 -11.33
N ASP A 49 14.75 6.89 -10.66
CA ASP A 49 16.07 6.32 -10.97
C ASP A 49 16.36 5.01 -10.20
N THR A 50 15.49 4.61 -9.28
CA THR A 50 15.61 3.34 -8.55
C THR A 50 14.60 2.32 -9.07
N ASP A 51 15.12 1.31 -9.79
CA ASP A 51 14.35 0.12 -10.21
C ASP A 51 13.79 -0.69 -9.01
N GLU A 52 14.26 -0.43 -7.79
CA GLU A 52 13.76 -1.03 -6.55
C GLU A 52 12.90 0.00 -5.80
N VAL A 53 11.58 -0.14 -5.88
CA VAL A 53 10.62 0.64 -5.10
C VAL A 53 10.29 -0.11 -3.82
N GLU A 54 10.53 0.52 -2.65
CA GLU A 54 10.24 -0.11 -1.35
C GLU A 54 8.74 0.00 -1.01
N VAL A 55 8.03 -1.13 -1.09
CA VAL A 55 6.60 -1.20 -0.74
C VAL A 55 6.37 -1.54 0.72
N PHE A 56 5.41 -0.85 1.32
CA PHE A 56 4.93 -1.00 2.68
C PHE A 56 3.47 -1.40 2.66
N PRO A 57 3.20 -2.69 2.85
CA PRO A 57 1.84 -3.14 2.99
C PRO A 57 1.31 -2.88 4.41
N PHE A 58 0.03 -2.54 4.49
CA PHE A 58 -0.72 -2.32 5.72
C PHE A 58 -2.11 -2.93 5.59
N ARG A 59 -2.61 -3.49 6.69
CA ARG A 59 -4.01 -3.85 6.81
C ARG A 59 -4.79 -2.65 7.32
N TYR A 60 -5.94 -2.36 6.72
CA TYR A 60 -6.88 -1.36 7.23
C TYR A 60 -8.19 -2.01 7.66
N GLU A 61 -8.77 -1.50 8.74
CA GLU A 61 -10.11 -1.87 9.20
C GLU A 61 -10.95 -0.62 9.38
N GLU A 62 -12.14 -0.59 8.79
CA GLU A 62 -13.14 0.46 9.03
C GLU A 62 -13.67 0.29 10.46
N LYS A 63 -13.32 1.22 11.35
CA LYS A 63 -13.63 1.09 12.78
C LYS A 63 -14.74 2.03 13.24
N GLY A 64 -15.88 2.07 12.54
CA GLY A 64 -17.08 2.75 13.03
C GLY A 64 -17.97 3.32 11.93
N GLU A 65 -19.05 4.00 12.34
CA GLU A 65 -20.06 4.62 11.46
C GLU A 65 -19.56 5.90 10.74
N GLU A 66 -18.34 6.38 11.04
CA GLU A 66 -17.73 7.54 10.39
C GLU A 66 -16.71 7.07 9.34
N GLU A 67 -16.92 7.46 8.08
CA GLU A 67 -16.17 7.03 6.88
C GLU A 67 -14.65 7.39 6.91
N ASP A 68 -14.21 8.19 7.88
CA ASP A 68 -12.82 8.68 8.02
C ASP A 68 -11.98 7.94 9.07
N ASP A 69 -12.56 7.06 9.91
CA ASP A 69 -11.80 6.35 10.95
C ASP A 69 -11.34 4.96 10.47
N LEU A 70 -10.21 4.96 9.76
CA LEU A 70 -9.51 3.77 9.30
C LEU A 70 -8.43 3.38 10.32
N ALA A 71 -8.54 2.19 10.91
CA ALA A 71 -7.51 1.65 11.77
C ALA A 71 -6.49 0.87 10.92
N LEU A 72 -5.28 1.42 10.82
CA LEU A 72 -4.16 0.80 10.12
C LEU A 72 -3.36 -0.11 11.05
N PHE A 73 -3.04 -1.31 10.57
CA PHE A 73 -2.26 -2.32 11.26
C PHE A 73 -1.13 -2.81 10.34
N PRO A 74 0.11 -2.86 10.84
CA PRO A 74 1.21 -3.48 10.11
C PRO A 74 0.94 -4.98 9.92
N LEU A 75 1.49 -5.58 8.87
CA LEU A 75 1.40 -7.03 8.67
C LEU A 75 2.46 -7.73 9.50
N GLU A 76 2.02 -8.63 10.36
CA GLU A 76 2.89 -9.38 11.26
C GLU A 76 3.08 -10.83 10.81
N THR A 77 2.36 -11.29 9.78
CA THR A 77 2.33 -12.71 9.40
C THR A 77 2.86 -12.96 7.99
N ASP A 78 3.72 -13.96 7.84
CA ASP A 78 4.29 -14.37 6.54
C ASP A 78 3.22 -14.67 5.49
N GLU A 79 2.06 -15.21 5.88
CA GLU A 79 0.95 -15.51 4.95
C GLU A 79 0.40 -14.24 4.31
N GLU A 80 0.30 -13.14 5.06
CA GLU A 80 -0.17 -11.87 4.50
C GLU A 80 0.90 -11.19 3.65
N TRP A 81 2.18 -11.38 3.97
CA TRP A 81 3.30 -10.95 3.14
C TRP A 81 3.34 -11.72 1.81
N ASP A 82 3.24 -13.06 1.85
CA ASP A 82 3.27 -13.93 0.68
C ASP A 82 2.14 -13.60 -0.31
N MET A 83 0.93 -13.32 0.19
CA MET A 83 -0.19 -12.85 -0.66
C MET A 83 0.12 -11.55 -1.38
N ILE A 84 0.77 -10.60 -0.70
CA ILE A 84 1.09 -9.29 -1.26
C ILE A 84 2.25 -9.39 -2.23
N GLU A 85 3.27 -10.18 -1.91
CA GLU A 85 4.37 -10.47 -2.83
C GLU A 85 3.88 -11.16 -4.11
N GLU A 86 2.93 -12.10 -4.01
CA GLU A 86 2.34 -12.77 -5.18
C GLU A 86 1.57 -11.78 -6.08
N MET A 87 0.74 -10.91 -5.46
CA MET A 87 0.01 -9.85 -6.16
C MET A 87 0.96 -8.84 -6.80
N LEU A 88 1.99 -8.40 -6.07
CA LEU A 88 2.97 -7.43 -6.54
C LEU A 88 3.80 -8.00 -7.69
N ASN A 89 4.27 -9.24 -7.59
CA ASN A 89 4.99 -9.91 -8.67
C ASN A 89 4.13 -9.97 -9.93
N THR A 90 2.84 -10.33 -9.80
CA THR A 90 1.91 -10.35 -10.93
C THR A 90 1.74 -8.97 -11.57
N PHE A 91 1.66 -7.91 -10.76
CA PHE A 91 1.48 -6.54 -11.24
C PHE A 91 2.75 -5.97 -11.90
N GLN A 92 3.92 -6.24 -11.31
CA GLN A 92 5.20 -5.85 -11.87
C GLN A 92 5.47 -6.58 -13.19
N ASP A 93 5.21 -7.87 -13.26
CA ASP A 93 5.37 -8.66 -14.50
C ASP A 93 4.52 -8.09 -15.66
N ASP A 94 3.33 -7.54 -15.36
CA ASP A 94 2.45 -6.88 -16.34
C ASP A 94 3.01 -5.53 -16.84
N GLU A 95 3.63 -4.72 -15.96
CA GLU A 95 4.30 -3.46 -16.35
C GLU A 95 5.58 -3.69 -17.18
N TYR A 96 6.23 -4.85 -17.05
CA TYR A 96 7.39 -5.23 -17.86
C TYR A 96 7.04 -5.86 -19.23
N GLU A 97 5.76 -6.05 -19.56
CA GLU A 97 5.30 -6.55 -20.88
C GLU A 97 4.76 -5.46 -21.85
N THR A 98 4.93 -4.17 -21.55
CA THR A 98 4.69 -3.13 -22.57
C THR A 98 5.92 -2.95 -23.47
N GLU A 99 5.95 -3.71 -24.56
CA GLU A 99 6.83 -3.55 -25.74
C GLU A 99 6.63 -2.20 -26.47
#